data_AF-A0A9W4JAI9-F1
#
_entry.id   AF-A0A9W4JAI9-F1
#
_cell.length_a   1.000
_cell.length_b   1.000
_cell.length_c   1.000
_cell.angle_alpha   90.00
_cell.angle_beta   90.00
_cell.angle_gamma   90.00
#
_symmetry.space_group_name_H-M   'P 1'
#
loop_
_entity.id
_entity.type
_entity.pdbx_description
1 polymer ?
#
loop_
_entity_poly.entity_id
_entity_poly.type
_entity_poly.pdbx_seq_one_letter_code
_entity_poly.pdbx_strand_id
1 'polypeptide(L)'
;MALNLSSRAARTACAASKIAARPIATVIPSRTYSTEQTNEDKPRWSYTPTQAKAPFSLHLNSTRPAFHVNSDPVLLDRFYTRLFANNGEKLLSEETKWLAVTHKSFDQGRRGFNDRLAFFGKRIVQLQASLALAQSSPKGGVPGENNTDEFGRVPFSHPALEGLNSLSVENKNILTDRTKLAELAKSYELQTVLRWSPRKPDDLRASGIDLVLSHTLYAILGALSLEQGSVVAAKFARERILTPLGLKHLK
;
A
#
# COMPACT_ATOMS: atom_id res chain seq x y z
N MET A 1 9.00 53.09 -21.25
CA MET A 1 9.51 52.36 -20.06
C MET A 1 10.17 51.08 -20.54
N ALA A 2 11.32 50.76 -19.96
CA ALA A 2 12.39 49.98 -20.56
C ALA A 2 12.08 48.47 -20.73
N LEU A 3 12.64 47.94 -21.82
CA LEU A 3 12.84 46.54 -22.18
C LEU A 3 13.73 45.82 -21.15
N ASN A 4 13.63 44.48 -21.05
CA ASN A 4 14.78 43.57 -21.05
C ASN A 4 14.35 42.09 -20.99
N LEU A 5 14.26 41.47 -22.17
CA LEU A 5 14.46 40.03 -22.37
C LEU A 5 15.96 39.75 -22.27
N SER A 6 16.38 38.90 -21.33
CA SER A 6 17.77 38.48 -21.22
C SER A 6 18.01 37.20 -22.04
N SER A 7 18.40 37.38 -23.29
CA SER A 7 19.10 36.40 -24.12
C SER A 7 20.56 36.82 -24.23
N ARG A 8 21.50 35.91 -23.88
CA ARG A 8 22.91 35.83 -24.35
C ARG A 8 23.64 34.83 -23.42
N ALA A 9 24.63 34.05 -23.82
CA ALA A 9 25.17 33.62 -25.11
C ALA A 9 26.21 32.54 -24.80
N ALA A 10 26.42 31.62 -25.73
CA ALA A 10 27.51 30.67 -25.70
C ALA A 10 28.88 31.38 -25.70
N ARG A 11 29.82 30.87 -24.91
CA ARG A 11 31.25 31.10 -25.11
C ARG A 11 31.99 29.76 -24.99
N THR A 12 32.40 29.26 -26.14
CA THR A 12 33.51 28.33 -26.32
C THR A 12 34.83 29.03 -26.01
N ALA A 13 35.68 28.43 -25.18
CA ALA A 13 37.12 28.65 -25.21
C ALA A 13 37.83 27.43 -24.63
N CYS A 14 38.48 26.66 -25.51
CA CYS A 14 39.54 25.74 -25.14
C CYS A 14 40.81 26.55 -24.87
N ALA A 15 41.47 26.30 -23.73
CA ALA A 15 42.91 26.54 -23.57
C ALA A 15 43.46 25.56 -22.52
N ALA A 16 44.43 24.77 -22.97
CA ALA A 16 45.07 23.72 -22.20
C ALA A 16 45.90 24.31 -21.04
N SER A 17 45.78 23.72 -19.85
CA SER A 17 46.85 23.73 -18.85
C SER A 17 46.90 22.37 -18.16
N LYS A 18 48.07 21.73 -18.31
CA LYS A 18 48.40 20.43 -17.74
C LYS A 18 48.62 20.60 -16.24
N ILE A 19 47.66 20.17 -15.42
CA ILE A 19 47.89 19.94 -13.99
C ILE A 19 47.25 18.60 -13.66
N ALA A 20 48.09 17.64 -13.27
CA ALA A 20 47.70 16.29 -12.93
C ALA A 20 46.63 16.29 -11.83
N ALA A 21 45.48 15.67 -12.11
CA ALA A 21 44.45 15.41 -11.11
C ALA A 21 44.99 14.40 -10.09
N ARG A 22 45.28 14.87 -8.88
CA ARG A 22 45.46 14.00 -7.72
C ARG A 22 44.09 13.43 -7.34
N PRO A 23 43.88 12.10 -7.31
CA PRO A 23 42.66 11.57 -6.72
C PRO A 23 42.73 11.79 -5.21
N ILE A 24 41.92 12.71 -4.70
CA ILE A 24 41.58 12.75 -3.27
C ILE A 24 40.61 11.58 -3.06
N ALA A 25 41.18 10.39 -2.84
CA ALA A 25 40.44 9.26 -2.30
C ALA A 25 40.21 9.55 -0.81
N THR A 26 39.17 10.32 -0.49
CA THR A 26 38.66 10.39 0.88
C THR A 26 38.01 9.04 1.16
N VAL A 27 38.79 8.11 1.70
CA VAL A 27 38.27 6.91 2.34
C VAL A 27 37.43 7.39 3.52
N ILE A 28 36.12 7.47 3.33
CA ILE A 28 35.19 7.57 4.46
C ILE A 28 35.37 6.23 5.18
N PRO A 29 35.89 6.20 6.42
CA PRO A 29 35.89 4.96 7.17
C PRO A 29 34.43 4.58 7.36
N SER A 30 33.99 3.54 6.65
CA SER A 30 32.81 2.79 7.04
C SER A 30 33.07 2.38 8.49
N ARG A 31 32.42 3.07 9.43
CA ARG A 31 32.34 2.60 10.81
C ARG A 31 31.57 1.29 10.72
N THR A 32 32.29 0.18 10.57
CA THR A 32 31.79 -1.14 10.92
C THR A 32 31.60 -1.10 12.42
N TYR A 33 30.43 -0.63 12.86
CA TYR A 33 29.94 -0.98 14.17
C TYR A 33 29.82 -2.50 14.14
N SER A 34 30.76 -3.18 14.80
CA SER A 34 30.62 -4.60 15.13
C SER A 34 29.30 -4.73 15.89
N THR A 35 28.28 -5.15 15.16
CA THR A 35 27.01 -5.55 15.75
C THR A 35 27.33 -6.90 16.37
N GLU A 36 27.24 -7.03 17.69
CA GLU A 36 27.35 -8.33 18.34
C GLU A 36 26.36 -9.28 17.67
N GLN A 37 26.89 -10.26 16.92
CA GLN A 37 26.17 -11.26 16.15
C GLN A 37 25.56 -12.33 17.08
N THR A 38 24.63 -11.94 17.95
CA THR A 38 23.94 -12.88 18.86
C THR A 38 22.45 -13.04 18.53
N ASN A 39 21.96 -12.42 17.45
CA ASN A 39 20.53 -12.43 17.10
C ASN A 39 20.22 -12.95 15.68
N GLU A 40 21.17 -13.58 14.98
CA GLU A 40 20.95 -14.01 13.59
C GLU A 40 19.89 -15.14 13.45
N ASP A 41 19.55 -15.86 14.52
CA ASP A 41 18.63 -17.01 14.44
C ASP A 41 17.15 -16.71 14.74
N LYS A 42 16.81 -15.51 15.24
CA LYS A 42 15.42 -15.19 15.63
C LYS A 42 14.74 -14.36 14.54
N PRO A 43 13.51 -14.70 14.14
CA PRO A 43 12.84 -13.97 13.07
C PRO A 43 12.52 -12.54 13.52
N ARG A 44 12.75 -11.55 12.65
CA ARG A 44 12.69 -10.12 12.99
C ARG A 44 11.34 -9.65 13.51
N TRP A 45 10.27 -10.36 13.17
CA TRP A 45 8.91 -10.05 13.61
C TRP A 45 8.64 -10.42 15.07
N SER A 46 9.45 -11.31 15.67
CA SER A 46 9.21 -11.88 17.01
C SER A 46 9.73 -10.97 18.13
N TYR A 47 10.89 -10.35 17.94
CA TYR A 47 11.56 -9.54 18.95
C TYR A 47 11.72 -8.08 18.53
N THR A 48 11.98 -7.23 19.51
CA THR A 48 12.37 -5.83 19.29
C THR A 48 13.86 -5.70 19.62
N PRO A 49 14.69 -5.10 18.76
CA PRO A 49 16.10 -4.89 19.03
C PRO A 49 16.33 -4.20 20.38
N THR A 50 17.24 -4.73 21.20
CA THR A 50 17.49 -4.25 22.57
C THR A 50 17.95 -2.79 22.58
N GLN A 51 18.80 -2.39 21.63
CA GLN A 51 19.27 -1.02 21.47
C GLN A 51 18.15 -0.01 21.17
N ALA A 52 17.03 -0.46 20.61
CA ALA A 52 15.89 0.40 20.32
C ALA A 52 14.96 0.58 21.54
N LYS A 53 15.11 -0.22 22.60
CA LYS A 53 14.25 -0.18 23.79
C LYS A 53 14.71 0.93 24.73
N ALA A 54 13.74 1.65 25.29
CA ALA A 54 13.99 2.58 26.39
C ALA A 54 14.05 1.79 27.72
N PRO A 55 14.86 2.23 28.70
CA PRO A 55 14.98 1.55 30.00
C PRO A 55 13.68 1.58 30.82
N PHE A 56 12.90 2.66 30.69
CA PHE A 56 11.58 2.81 31.32
C PHE A 56 10.66 3.68 30.45
N SER A 57 9.35 3.64 30.74
CA SER A 57 8.37 4.49 30.07
C SER A 57 8.44 5.93 30.60
N LEU A 58 8.55 6.92 29.70
CA LEU A 58 8.47 8.35 30.07
C LEU A 58 7.03 8.80 30.40
N HIS A 59 6.02 8.01 30.02
CA HIS A 59 4.63 8.29 30.35
C HIS A 59 4.31 7.76 31.74
N LEU A 60 4.55 8.60 32.76
CA LEU A 60 4.40 8.26 34.18
C LEU A 60 2.94 7.97 34.60
N ASN A 61 1.95 8.61 33.96
CA ASN A 61 0.53 8.53 34.31
C ASN A 61 -0.33 7.92 33.19
N SER A 62 0.18 6.94 32.44
CA SER A 62 -0.62 6.34 31.35
C SER A 62 -1.74 5.48 31.94
N THR A 63 -2.98 5.97 31.86
CA THR A 63 -4.20 5.21 32.20
C THR A 63 -4.70 4.34 31.05
N ARG A 64 -3.90 4.17 29.99
CA ARG A 64 -4.31 3.43 28.80
C ARG A 64 -4.38 1.94 29.12
N PRO A 65 -5.52 1.27 28.86
CA PRO A 65 -5.62 -0.17 29.09
C PRO A 65 -4.67 -0.94 28.18
N ALA A 66 -4.23 -2.11 28.66
CA ALA A 66 -3.39 -3.00 27.87
C ALA A 66 -4.16 -3.51 26.65
N PHE A 67 -3.52 -3.47 25.48
CA PHE A 67 -4.10 -3.98 24.24
C PHE A 67 -3.35 -5.26 23.84
N HIS A 68 -4.07 -6.38 23.76
CA HIS A 68 -3.49 -7.65 23.36
C HIS A 68 -3.21 -7.67 21.85
N VAL A 69 -2.04 -8.18 21.47
CA VAL A 69 -1.60 -8.29 20.07
C VAL A 69 -1.16 -9.72 19.79
N ASN A 70 -1.58 -10.25 18.64
CA ASN A 70 -1.25 -11.61 18.23
C ASN A 70 0.27 -11.85 18.13
N SER A 71 0.71 -12.97 18.67
CA SER A 71 2.09 -13.46 18.56
C SER A 71 2.19 -14.86 17.95
N ASP A 72 1.07 -15.53 17.71
CA ASP A 72 1.04 -16.91 17.26
C ASP A 72 1.09 -17.00 15.73
N PRO A 73 2.09 -17.70 15.15
CA PRO A 73 2.22 -17.86 13.70
C PRO A 73 1.11 -18.75 13.12
N VAL A 74 0.63 -19.73 13.88
CA VAL A 74 -0.44 -20.63 13.44
C VAL A 74 -1.76 -19.88 13.18
N LEU A 75 -2.06 -18.85 13.96
CA LEU A 75 -3.25 -18.00 13.74
C LEU A 75 -3.11 -17.19 12.44
N LEU A 76 -1.91 -16.71 12.14
CA LEU A 76 -1.60 -15.98 10.91
C LEU A 76 -1.73 -16.89 9.68
N ASP A 77 -1.23 -18.12 9.76
CA ASP A 77 -1.33 -19.09 8.65
C ASP A 77 -2.77 -19.50 8.36
N ARG A 78 -3.59 -19.69 9.41
CA ARG A 78 -5.04 -19.93 9.26
C ARG A 78 -5.74 -18.77 8.57
N PHE A 79 -5.40 -17.54 8.93
CA PHE A 79 -5.91 -16.34 8.26
C PHE A 79 -5.55 -16.32 6.77
N TYR A 80 -4.28 -16.57 6.42
CA TYR A 80 -3.86 -16.58 5.02
C TYR A 80 -4.48 -17.70 4.20
N THR A 81 -4.68 -18.88 4.81
CA THR A 81 -5.40 -19.99 4.18
C THR A 81 -6.86 -19.61 3.91
N ARG A 82 -7.51 -18.88 4.81
CA ARG A 82 -8.88 -18.37 4.57
C ARG A 82 -8.92 -17.32 3.46
N LEU A 83 -7.94 -16.41 3.43
CA LEU A 83 -7.90 -15.30 2.48
C LEU A 83 -7.60 -15.75 1.05
N PHE A 84 -6.59 -16.60 0.86
CA PHE A 84 -6.14 -17.06 -0.45
C PHE A 84 -6.75 -18.39 -0.91
N ALA A 85 -7.47 -19.09 -0.03
CA ALA A 85 -7.86 -20.50 -0.19
C ALA A 85 -6.63 -21.44 -0.22
N ASN A 86 -6.80 -22.63 -0.82
CA ASN A 86 -5.83 -23.74 -0.77
C ASN A 86 -4.38 -23.28 -1.05
N ASN A 87 -3.44 -23.70 -0.19
CA ASN A 87 -2.02 -23.35 -0.22
C ASN A 87 -1.68 -21.87 -0.02
N GLY A 88 -2.62 -21.05 0.46
CA GLY A 88 -2.41 -19.63 0.76
C GLY A 88 -1.24 -19.33 1.69
N GLU A 89 -0.97 -20.23 2.65
CA GLU A 89 0.13 -20.11 3.59
C GLU A 89 1.52 -20.18 2.92
N LYS A 90 1.65 -20.81 1.75
CA LYS A 90 2.95 -20.96 1.06
C LYS A 90 3.23 -19.87 0.03
N LEU A 91 2.25 -19.00 -0.21
CA LEU A 91 2.38 -17.91 -1.20
C LEU A 91 3.28 -16.79 -0.72
N LEU A 92 3.37 -16.58 0.59
CA LEU A 92 4.19 -15.53 1.17
C LEU A 92 5.25 -16.11 2.10
N SER A 93 6.44 -15.52 2.08
CA SER A 93 7.46 -15.78 3.10
C SER A 93 6.93 -15.43 4.50
N GLU A 94 7.37 -16.17 5.52
CA GLU A 94 6.94 -15.95 6.91
C GLU A 94 7.18 -14.51 7.37
N GLU A 95 8.35 -13.94 7.06
CA GLU A 95 8.66 -12.55 7.41
C GLU A 95 7.72 -11.57 6.70
N THR A 96 7.41 -11.82 5.43
CA THR A 96 6.53 -10.96 4.63
C THR A 96 5.08 -11.02 5.11
N LYS A 97 4.61 -12.18 5.58
CA LYS A 97 3.29 -12.33 6.21
C LYS A 97 3.16 -11.39 7.41
N TRP A 98 4.14 -11.40 8.31
CA TRP A 98 4.14 -10.52 9.47
C TRP A 98 4.34 -9.05 9.10
N LEU A 99 5.20 -8.76 8.11
CA LEU A 99 5.44 -7.41 7.61
C LEU A 99 4.13 -6.80 7.07
N ALA A 100 3.36 -7.55 6.28
CA ALA A 100 2.12 -7.08 5.67
C ALA A 100 1.01 -6.82 6.69
N VAL A 101 0.96 -7.61 7.76
CA VAL A 101 -0.07 -7.52 8.82
C VAL A 101 0.31 -6.55 9.95
N THR A 102 1.56 -6.09 10.01
CA THR A 102 2.01 -5.14 11.05
C THR A 102 1.85 -3.68 10.61
N HIS A 103 1.04 -2.93 11.36
CA HIS A 103 0.83 -1.50 11.13
C HIS A 103 1.89 -0.65 11.84
N LYS A 104 2.19 0.54 11.30
CA LYS A 104 3.20 1.48 11.84
C LYS A 104 3.01 1.85 13.31
N SER A 105 1.78 1.86 13.81
CA SER A 105 1.51 2.16 15.23
C SER A 105 1.98 1.08 16.21
N PHE A 106 2.28 -0.13 15.72
CA PHE A 106 2.80 -1.21 16.55
C PHE A 106 4.27 -0.97 16.91
N ASP A 107 4.61 -1.11 18.19
CA ASP A 107 5.99 -0.95 18.72
C ASP A 107 6.72 0.30 18.19
N GLN A 108 5.98 1.40 17.99
CA GLN A 108 6.49 2.66 17.42
C GLN A 108 7.19 2.50 16.05
N GLY A 109 6.83 1.49 15.27
CA GLY A 109 7.45 1.20 13.99
C GLY A 109 8.90 0.71 14.09
N ARG A 110 9.34 0.24 15.27
CA ARG A 110 10.66 -0.37 15.46
C ARG A 110 10.82 -1.68 14.69
N ARG A 111 9.71 -2.40 14.51
CA ARG A 111 9.64 -3.58 13.63
C ARG A 111 9.20 -3.15 12.24
N GLY A 112 9.42 -4.02 11.26
CA GLY A 112 8.94 -3.79 9.90
C GLY A 112 7.42 -3.55 9.88
N PHE A 113 6.99 -2.54 9.13
CA PHE A 113 5.60 -2.13 9.00
C PHE A 113 5.19 -1.99 7.53
N ASN A 114 3.89 -1.96 7.29
CA ASN A 114 3.30 -2.24 6.00
C ASN A 114 3.06 -1.04 5.06
N ASP A 115 3.44 0.18 5.45
CA ASP A 115 3.13 1.42 4.69
C ASP A 115 3.53 1.35 3.21
N ARG A 116 4.74 0.87 2.89
CA ARG A 116 5.23 0.80 1.51
C ARG A 116 4.48 -0.24 0.68
N LEU A 117 4.19 -1.38 1.28
CA LEU A 117 3.40 -2.44 0.65
C LEU A 117 1.97 -1.95 0.38
N ALA A 118 1.37 -1.27 1.35
CA ALA A 118 0.03 -0.71 1.23
C ALA A 118 -0.05 0.36 0.14
N PHE A 119 0.98 1.22 0.03
CA PHE A 119 1.06 2.19 -1.05
C PHE A 119 1.02 1.50 -2.42
N PHE A 120 1.82 0.45 -2.60
CA PHE A 120 1.87 -0.28 -3.86
C PHE A 120 0.54 -1.03 -4.14
N GLY A 121 0.02 -1.77 -3.17
CA GLY A 121 -1.24 -2.48 -3.31
C GLY A 121 -2.43 -1.56 -3.60
N LYS A 122 -2.46 -0.36 -3.00
CA LYS A 122 -3.48 0.66 -3.31
C LYS A 122 -3.47 1.02 -4.80
N ARG A 123 -2.29 1.17 -5.42
CA ARG A 123 -2.18 1.44 -6.87
C ARG A 123 -2.69 0.28 -7.71
N ILE A 124 -2.42 -0.96 -7.30
CA ILE A 124 -2.92 -2.17 -7.98
C ILE A 124 -4.45 -2.22 -7.94
N VAL A 125 -5.07 -2.07 -6.75
CA VAL A 125 -6.53 -2.08 -6.64
C VAL A 125 -7.16 -0.96 -7.45
N GLN A 126 -6.58 0.25 -7.40
CA GLN A 126 -7.06 1.39 -8.16
C GLN A 126 -7.00 1.15 -9.68
N LEU A 127 -5.95 0.50 -10.17
CA LEU A 127 -5.80 0.15 -11.58
C LEU A 127 -6.82 -0.94 -11.96
N GLN A 128 -6.95 -1.99 -11.17
CA GLN A 128 -7.90 -3.09 -11.43
C GLN A 128 -9.35 -2.60 -11.38
N ALA A 129 -9.69 -1.68 -10.48
CA ALA A 129 -11.00 -1.04 -10.44
C ALA A 129 -11.25 -0.19 -11.69
N SER A 130 -10.26 0.60 -12.12
CA SER A 130 -10.35 1.38 -13.35
C SER A 130 -10.52 0.50 -14.60
N LEU A 131 -9.77 -0.59 -14.68
CA LEU A 131 -9.90 -1.57 -15.76
C LEU A 131 -11.27 -2.25 -15.74
N ALA A 132 -11.76 -2.64 -14.57
CA ALA A 132 -13.07 -3.27 -14.42
C ALA A 132 -14.21 -2.31 -14.80
N LEU A 133 -14.10 -1.03 -14.47
CA LEU A 133 -15.05 0.00 -14.93
C LEU A 133 -15.02 0.17 -16.44
N ALA A 134 -13.82 0.32 -17.02
CA ALA A 134 -13.65 0.48 -18.46
C ALA A 134 -14.14 -0.73 -19.28
N GLN A 135 -14.05 -1.93 -18.72
CA GLN A 135 -14.56 -3.16 -19.35
C GLN A 135 -16.02 -3.45 -19.00
N SER A 136 -16.57 -2.85 -17.95
CA SER A 136 -17.99 -3.00 -17.65
C SER A 136 -18.79 -2.30 -18.72
N SER A 137 -19.60 -3.08 -19.46
CA SER A 137 -20.54 -2.50 -20.41
C SER A 137 -21.39 -1.46 -19.70
N PRO A 138 -21.53 -0.25 -20.26
CA PRO A 138 -22.36 0.78 -19.63
C PRO A 138 -23.74 0.19 -19.40
N LYS A 139 -24.20 0.18 -18.14
CA LYS A 139 -25.60 -0.13 -17.84
C LYS A 139 -26.43 1.01 -18.41
N GLY A 140 -26.91 0.82 -19.64
CA GLY A 140 -28.10 1.49 -20.18
C GLY A 140 -28.17 2.99 -19.96
N GLY A 141 -27.07 3.72 -20.18
CA GLY A 141 -27.19 5.12 -20.57
C GLY A 141 -27.44 5.13 -22.06
N VAL A 142 -28.69 5.27 -22.48
CA VAL A 142 -29.06 5.50 -23.88
C VAL A 142 -28.15 6.60 -24.44
N PRO A 143 -27.53 6.43 -25.62
CA PRO A 143 -26.82 7.52 -26.28
C PRO A 143 -27.87 8.57 -26.70
N GLY A 144 -28.25 9.47 -25.80
CA GLY A 144 -29.29 10.46 -26.10
C GLY A 144 -29.84 11.28 -24.94
N GLU A 145 -29.77 10.83 -23.69
CA GLU A 145 -30.36 11.61 -22.58
C GLU A 145 -29.27 12.31 -21.74
N ASN A 146 -29.20 13.64 -21.93
CA ASN A 146 -28.80 14.64 -20.93
C ASN A 146 -27.32 15.07 -20.85
N ASN A 147 -26.64 15.16 -21.98
CA ASN A 147 -25.59 16.17 -22.15
C ASN A 147 -25.62 16.65 -23.60
N THR A 148 -26.66 17.41 -23.95
CA THR A 148 -26.61 18.24 -25.14
C THR A 148 -25.47 19.21 -24.93
N ASP A 149 -24.38 19.01 -25.67
CA ASP A 149 -23.29 19.96 -25.70
C ASP A 149 -23.84 21.34 -26.06
N GLU A 150 -23.36 22.39 -25.39
CA GLU A 150 -23.83 23.77 -25.59
C GLU A 150 -23.73 24.22 -27.06
N PHE A 151 -22.82 23.62 -27.81
CA PHE A 151 -22.58 23.90 -29.23
C PHE A 151 -23.18 22.85 -30.18
N GLY A 152 -24.02 21.94 -29.67
CA GLY A 152 -24.69 20.91 -30.48
C GLY A 152 -23.74 19.91 -31.14
N ARG A 153 -22.51 19.75 -30.61
CA ARG A 153 -21.52 18.82 -31.17
C ARG A 153 -21.92 17.37 -30.87
N VAL A 154 -21.74 16.50 -31.85
CA VAL A 154 -21.92 15.05 -31.68
C VAL A 154 -20.58 14.44 -31.26
N PRO A 155 -20.51 13.70 -30.13
CA PRO A 155 -19.27 13.05 -29.70
C PRO A 155 -18.87 11.93 -30.68
N PHE A 156 -17.56 11.76 -30.85
CA PHE A 156 -17.03 10.67 -31.67
C PHE A 156 -17.35 9.31 -31.04
N SER A 157 -18.08 8.46 -31.77
CA SER A 157 -18.45 7.12 -31.33
C SER A 157 -17.45 6.08 -31.85
N HIS A 158 -16.83 5.33 -30.94
CA HIS A 158 -15.93 4.23 -31.26
C HIS A 158 -16.03 3.15 -30.18
N PRO A 159 -16.01 1.85 -30.51
CA PRO A 159 -16.18 0.76 -29.55
C PRO A 159 -15.16 0.81 -28.39
N ALA A 160 -13.93 1.27 -28.65
CA ALA A 160 -12.92 1.44 -27.61
C ALA A 160 -13.20 2.58 -26.60
N LEU A 161 -14.14 3.49 -26.89
CA LEU A 161 -14.47 4.64 -26.04
C LEU A 161 -15.74 4.43 -25.21
N GLU A 162 -16.57 3.43 -25.52
CA GLU A 162 -17.85 3.20 -24.85
C GLU A 162 -17.72 3.01 -23.32
N GLY A 163 -16.66 2.32 -22.88
CA GLY A 163 -16.38 2.07 -21.47
C GLY A 163 -15.75 3.26 -20.74
N LEU A 164 -15.30 4.31 -21.43
CA LEU A 164 -14.59 5.41 -20.79
C LEU A 164 -15.53 6.31 -19.98
N ASN A 165 -16.81 6.38 -20.37
CA ASN A 165 -17.82 7.17 -19.65
C ASN A 165 -18.10 6.64 -18.24
N SER A 166 -17.89 5.34 -17.99
CA SER A 166 -18.03 4.75 -16.66
C SER A 166 -16.83 5.06 -15.75
N LEU A 167 -15.69 5.47 -16.33
CA LEU A 167 -14.43 5.75 -15.65
C LEU A 167 -14.43 7.16 -15.02
N SER A 168 -15.43 7.45 -14.19
CA SER A 168 -15.42 8.65 -13.35
C SER A 168 -14.58 8.44 -12.09
N VAL A 169 -13.95 9.51 -11.60
CA VAL A 169 -13.25 9.54 -10.32
C VAL A 169 -14.21 9.17 -9.18
N GLU A 170 -15.46 9.59 -9.27
CA GLU A 170 -16.51 9.28 -8.28
C GLU A 170 -16.81 7.79 -8.25
N ASN A 171 -17.06 7.18 -9.42
CA ASN A 171 -17.31 5.74 -9.54
C ASN A 171 -16.15 4.92 -8.97
N LYS A 172 -14.91 5.34 -9.26
CA LYS A 172 -13.72 4.72 -8.69
C LYS A 172 -13.67 4.84 -7.18
N ASN A 173 -13.93 6.03 -6.63
CA ASN A 173 -13.92 6.26 -5.18
C ASN A 173 -15.02 5.46 -4.46
N ILE A 174 -16.21 5.34 -5.04
CA ILE A 174 -17.33 4.56 -4.50
C ILE A 174 -16.99 3.06 -4.45
N LEU A 175 -16.27 2.55 -5.46
CA LEU A 175 -15.81 1.16 -5.48
C LEU A 175 -14.68 0.91 -4.49
N THR A 176 -13.71 1.83 -4.40
CA THR A 176 -12.55 1.70 -3.49
C THR A 176 -12.77 2.39 -2.14
N ASP A 177 -14.03 2.50 -1.69
CA ASP A 177 -14.35 3.19 -0.45
C ASP A 177 -13.71 2.46 0.74
N ARG A 178 -13.16 3.25 1.66
CA ARG A 178 -12.40 2.77 2.81
C ARG A 178 -13.28 1.94 3.75
N THR A 179 -14.52 2.37 3.96
CA THR A 179 -15.49 1.71 4.85
C THR A 179 -15.79 0.30 4.35
N LYS A 180 -16.13 0.15 3.08
CA LYS A 180 -16.41 -1.14 2.43
C LYS A 180 -15.19 -2.08 2.47
N LEU A 181 -14.00 -1.54 2.23
CA LEU A 181 -12.75 -2.31 2.35
C LEU A 181 -12.48 -2.76 3.78
N ALA A 182 -12.79 -1.92 4.77
CA ALA A 182 -12.67 -2.29 6.17
C ALA A 182 -13.69 -3.37 6.58
N GLU A 183 -14.93 -3.27 6.10
CA GLU A 183 -15.97 -4.30 6.30
C GLU A 183 -15.56 -5.64 5.67
N LEU A 184 -15.00 -5.61 4.47
CA LEU A 184 -14.46 -6.78 3.79
C LEU A 184 -13.24 -7.36 4.53
N ALA A 185 -12.36 -6.52 5.08
CA ALA A 185 -11.28 -6.99 5.94
C ALA A 185 -11.80 -7.64 7.24
N LYS A 186 -12.91 -7.13 7.81
CA LYS A 186 -13.57 -7.72 8.98
C LYS A 186 -14.20 -9.07 8.64
N SER A 187 -14.79 -9.24 7.46
CA SER A 187 -15.38 -10.53 7.04
C SER A 187 -14.32 -11.63 6.87
N TYR A 188 -13.07 -11.27 6.56
CA TYR A 188 -11.93 -12.19 6.59
C TYR A 188 -11.29 -12.39 7.98
N GLU A 189 -11.84 -11.73 9.00
CA GLU A 189 -11.34 -11.72 10.39
C GLU A 189 -9.93 -11.15 10.54
N LEU A 190 -9.50 -10.23 9.65
CA LEU A 190 -8.17 -9.62 9.70
C LEU A 190 -7.87 -8.91 11.03
N GLN A 191 -8.93 -8.44 11.72
CA GLN A 191 -8.81 -7.79 13.02
C GLN A 191 -8.17 -8.68 14.10
N THR A 192 -8.30 -10.01 14.02
CA THR A 192 -7.78 -10.94 15.03
C THR A 192 -6.26 -11.12 14.95
N VAL A 193 -5.70 -10.95 13.75
CA VAL A 193 -4.28 -11.19 13.46
C VAL A 193 -3.49 -9.88 13.35
N LEU A 194 -4.17 -8.78 13.06
CA LEU A 194 -3.61 -7.43 12.92
C LEU A 194 -2.77 -7.01 14.12
N ARG A 195 -1.52 -6.60 13.84
CA ARG A 195 -0.63 -6.00 14.85
C ARG A 195 -0.67 -4.49 14.76
N TRP A 196 -1.34 -3.84 15.72
CA TRP A 196 -1.45 -2.40 15.79
C TRP A 196 -1.65 -1.92 17.22
N SER A 197 -1.53 -0.61 17.44
CA SER A 197 -1.76 0.04 18.73
C SER A 197 -2.91 1.05 18.59
N PRO A 198 -4.13 0.78 19.10
CA PRO A 198 -5.28 1.68 18.99
C PRO A 198 -5.18 2.87 19.94
N ARG A 199 -5.48 4.09 19.49
CA ARG A 199 -5.42 5.29 20.36
C ARG A 199 -6.24 5.15 21.64
N LYS A 200 -7.45 4.59 21.54
CA LYS A 200 -8.38 4.27 22.62
C LYS A 200 -8.76 2.79 22.50
N PRO A 201 -8.22 1.90 23.35
CA PRO A 201 -8.55 0.47 23.25
C PRO A 201 -10.04 0.16 23.48
N ASP A 202 -10.74 0.97 24.28
CA ASP A 202 -12.18 0.81 24.55
C ASP A 202 -13.06 1.20 23.35
N ASP A 203 -12.56 2.09 22.48
CA ASP A 203 -13.26 2.52 21.26
C ASP A 203 -12.33 2.41 20.05
N LEU A 204 -12.39 1.25 19.40
CA LEU A 204 -11.60 0.93 18.23
C LEU A 204 -12.04 1.75 17.00
N ARG A 205 -13.31 2.14 16.91
CA ARG A 205 -13.84 2.94 15.79
C ARG A 205 -13.25 4.34 15.84
N ALA A 206 -13.31 5.02 16.98
CA ALA A 206 -12.66 6.32 17.16
C ALA A 206 -11.13 6.25 17.03
N SER A 207 -10.54 5.07 17.24
CA SER A 207 -9.11 4.82 17.02
C SER A 207 -8.72 4.64 15.55
N GLY A 208 -9.69 4.61 14.62
CA GLY A 208 -9.44 4.50 13.20
C GLY A 208 -9.18 3.08 12.70
N ILE A 209 -9.79 2.07 13.34
CA ILE A 209 -9.64 0.66 12.93
C ILE A 209 -9.92 0.44 11.42
N ASP A 210 -10.90 1.14 10.85
CA ASP A 210 -11.25 0.97 9.44
C ASP A 210 -10.13 1.41 8.49
N LEU A 211 -9.38 2.45 8.87
CA LEU A 211 -8.19 2.86 8.13
C LEU A 211 -7.12 1.77 8.20
N VAL A 212 -6.86 1.24 9.39
CA VAL A 212 -5.81 0.24 9.58
C VAL A 212 -6.15 -1.06 8.84
N LEU A 213 -7.41 -1.50 8.88
CA LEU A 213 -7.88 -2.69 8.18
C LEU A 213 -7.81 -2.56 6.65
N SER A 214 -8.31 -1.46 6.11
CA SER A 214 -8.20 -1.21 4.65
C SER A 214 -6.74 -1.08 4.19
N HIS A 215 -5.90 -0.43 4.99
CA HIS A 215 -4.48 -0.26 4.71
C HIS A 215 -3.72 -1.59 4.72
N THR A 216 -3.99 -2.44 5.71
CA THR A 216 -3.37 -3.77 5.83
C THR A 216 -3.81 -4.71 4.71
N LEU A 217 -5.07 -4.61 4.27
CA LEU A 217 -5.54 -5.34 3.10
C LEU A 217 -4.79 -4.94 1.83
N TYR A 218 -4.57 -3.64 1.61
CA TYR A 218 -3.71 -3.17 0.52
C TYR A 218 -2.27 -3.69 0.65
N ALA A 219 -1.73 -3.74 1.87
CA ALA A 219 -0.38 -4.25 2.08
C ALA A 219 -0.22 -5.73 1.70
N ILE A 220 -1.20 -6.56 2.04
CA ILE A 220 -1.19 -7.98 1.67
C ILE A 220 -1.15 -8.14 0.15
N LEU A 221 -1.94 -7.34 -0.59
CA LEU A 221 -1.89 -7.34 -2.04
C LEU A 221 -0.54 -6.85 -2.59
N GLY A 222 0.03 -5.81 -1.97
CA GLY A 222 1.34 -5.28 -2.35
C GLY A 222 2.45 -6.32 -2.17
N ALA A 223 2.44 -7.05 -1.05
CA ALA A 223 3.35 -8.16 -0.79
C ALA A 223 3.18 -9.28 -1.82
N LEU A 224 1.94 -9.69 -2.08
CA LEU A 224 1.62 -10.73 -3.07
C LEU A 224 2.15 -10.37 -4.45
N SER A 225 2.01 -9.12 -4.87
CA SER A 225 2.49 -8.68 -6.18
C SER A 225 4.01 -8.69 -6.31
N LEU A 226 4.74 -8.49 -5.22
CA LEU A 226 6.21 -8.48 -5.24
C LEU A 226 6.80 -9.89 -5.18
N GLU A 227 6.15 -10.83 -4.48
CA GLU A 227 6.63 -12.20 -4.37
C GLU A 227 6.12 -13.13 -5.48
N GLN A 228 4.83 -13.05 -5.82
CA GLN A 228 4.17 -13.95 -6.79
C GLN A 228 3.95 -13.30 -8.16
N GLY A 229 4.21 -12.00 -8.28
CA GLY A 229 4.05 -11.25 -9.52
C GLY A 229 2.66 -10.66 -9.74
N SER A 230 2.55 -9.84 -10.80
CA SER A 230 1.38 -9.02 -11.08
C SER A 230 0.15 -9.81 -11.52
N VAL A 231 0.33 -10.95 -12.21
CA VAL A 231 -0.78 -11.78 -12.72
C VAL A 231 -1.58 -12.37 -11.57
N VAL A 232 -0.89 -12.95 -10.58
CA VAL A 232 -1.50 -13.53 -9.38
C VAL A 232 -2.17 -12.43 -8.55
N ALA A 233 -1.51 -11.29 -8.37
CA ALA A 233 -2.05 -10.15 -7.66
C ALA A 233 -3.30 -9.55 -8.32
N ALA A 234 -3.32 -9.43 -9.65
CA ALA A 234 -4.47 -8.94 -10.40
C ALA A 234 -5.66 -9.89 -10.30
N LYS A 235 -5.42 -11.22 -10.35
CA LYS A 235 -6.47 -12.22 -10.12
C LYS A 235 -7.04 -12.09 -8.71
N PHE A 236 -6.19 -12.03 -7.69
CA PHE A 236 -6.62 -11.86 -6.31
C PHE A 236 -7.41 -10.56 -6.09
N ALA A 237 -6.93 -9.43 -6.62
CA ALA A 237 -7.62 -8.14 -6.49
C ALA A 237 -9.02 -8.18 -7.12
N ARG A 238 -9.18 -8.84 -8.27
CA ARG A 238 -10.49 -9.01 -8.90
C ARG A 238 -11.41 -9.89 -8.06
N GLU A 239 -10.97 -11.10 -7.73
CA GLU A 239 -11.82 -12.13 -7.10
C GLU A 239 -12.12 -11.88 -5.61
N ARG A 240 -11.13 -11.39 -4.85
CA ARG A 240 -11.21 -11.29 -3.38
C ARG A 240 -11.47 -9.88 -2.88
N ILE A 241 -11.21 -8.86 -3.69
CA ILE A 241 -11.45 -7.46 -3.30
C ILE A 241 -12.61 -6.88 -4.10
N LEU A 242 -12.53 -6.86 -5.43
CA LEU A 242 -13.49 -6.15 -6.27
C LEU A 242 -14.83 -6.87 -6.42
N THR A 243 -14.85 -8.21 -6.54
CA THR A 243 -16.09 -8.98 -6.65
C THR A 243 -16.99 -8.86 -5.41
N PRO A 244 -16.49 -9.00 -4.17
CA PRO A 244 -17.31 -8.80 -2.98
C PRO A 244 -17.82 -7.35 -2.82
N LEU A 245 -17.16 -6.37 -3.44
CA LEU A 245 -17.59 -4.97 -3.45
C LEU A 245 -18.68 -4.66 -4.49
N GLY A 246 -19.16 -5.68 -5.23
CA GLY A 246 -20.30 -5.57 -6.13
C GLY A 246 -19.96 -5.44 -7.62
N LEU A 247 -18.68 -5.59 -8.01
CA LEU A 247 -18.32 -5.71 -9.42
C LEU A 247 -18.67 -7.11 -9.94
N LYS A 248 -19.64 -7.17 -10.85
CA LYS A 248 -20.05 -8.41 -11.52
C LYS A 248 -18.86 -8.96 -12.34
N HIS A 249 -18.75 -10.28 -12.37
CA HIS A 249 -17.62 -11.03 -12.92
C HIS A 249 -17.24 -10.54 -14.32
N LEU A 250 -15.98 -10.13 -14.50
CA LEU A 250 -15.35 -10.06 -15.81
C LEU A 250 -15.09 -11.51 -16.23
N LYS A 251 -15.80 -12.00 -17.24
CA LYS A 251 -15.45 -13.28 -17.89
C LYS A 251 -14.20 -13.08 -18.74
#